data_AF-A0AAN6K1J6-F1
#
_entry.id   AF-A0AAN6K1J6-F1
#
_cell.length_a   1.000
_cell.length_b   1.000
_cell.length_c   1.000
_cell.angle_alpha   90.00
_cell.angle_beta   90.00
_cell.angle_gamma   90.00
#
_symmetry.space_group_name_H-M   'P 1'
#
loop_
_entity.id
_entity.type
_entity.pdbx_description
1 polymer ?
#
loop_
_entity_poly.entity_id
_entity_poly.type
_entity_poly.pdbx_seq_one_letter_code
_entity_poly.pdbx_strand_id
1 'polypeptide(L)'
;MAEVLGRRNVWLLSSLWYAVWNMACGFSHSNGLLPSSRLLAGLGSSCEFATSQPVLGDLWKSEQRGQSFAIATFVPLLGRAIGPIIGGLIADSIGWRCIFWVLSIFDALLLLLAFFVFPETFGQLLLYRKAHKLTLETGKPHITEFATLSQPLSIKLKNGFLRPSRLLLTQPIMQVVGVFMAFNYGTLFFVLSSYARLWTNDYHQTAAISGLHYIAIVIGYTIAAQGGARITDKMWQRFKAKAGGQIAPKYRVPLMLPGTVFIPAGLLWYGWAAQAHTHWAVVDAGVAVFGCGVILSTQAMQQYIMESYRDYVASAAAASQFLRSIFGFCFPLSAPALYVHLGYGLGNTTIALVFLALGIPAPFVLWFWGARLRAKGKAVV
;
A
#
# COMPACT_ATOMS: atom_id res chain seq x y z
N MET A 1 13.88 -6.19 9.88
CA MET A 1 15.03 -5.33 10.26
C MET A 1 14.61 -4.24 11.23
N ALA A 2 13.55 -3.48 10.96
CA ALA A 2 13.09 -2.40 11.85
C ALA A 2 12.78 -2.85 13.29
N GLU A 3 12.20 -4.05 13.48
CA GLU A 3 11.95 -4.63 14.81
C GLU A 3 13.22 -5.13 15.53
N VAL A 4 14.36 -5.19 14.84
CA VAL A 4 15.62 -5.75 15.38
C VAL A 4 16.66 -4.67 15.61
N LEU A 5 16.84 -3.77 14.65
CA LEU A 5 17.88 -2.74 14.66
C LEU A 5 17.36 -1.37 15.11
N GLY A 6 16.06 -1.23 15.34
CA GLY A 6 15.38 0.04 15.60
C GLY A 6 14.73 0.61 14.34
N ARG A 7 13.61 1.30 14.52
CA ARG A 7 12.81 1.82 13.41
C ARG A 7 13.46 3.06 12.80
N ARG A 8 14.03 3.94 13.64
CA ARG A 8 14.71 5.16 13.18
C ARG A 8 15.89 4.84 12.27
N ASN A 9 16.81 4.01 12.76
CA ASN A 9 18.04 3.71 12.02
C ASN A 9 17.74 2.98 10.70
N VAL A 10 16.78 2.05 10.70
CA VAL A 10 16.40 1.32 9.49
C VAL A 10 15.72 2.25 8.49
N TRP A 11 14.88 3.18 8.93
CA TRP A 11 14.26 4.19 8.06
C TRP A 11 15.33 5.11 7.44
N LEU A 12 16.23 5.68 8.25
CA LEU A 12 17.30 6.58 7.77
C LEU A 12 18.23 5.89 6.76
N LEU A 13 18.67 4.65 7.06
CA LEU A 13 19.53 3.88 6.15
C LEU A 13 18.81 3.53 4.84
N SER A 14 17.53 3.18 4.90
CA SER A 14 16.75 2.86 3.71
C SER A 14 16.47 4.07 2.83
N SER A 15 16.19 5.24 3.43
CA SER A 15 16.01 6.49 2.71
C SER A 15 17.32 6.96 2.09
N LEU A 16 18.45 6.87 2.81
CA LEU A 16 19.77 7.15 2.22
C LEU A 16 20.06 6.24 1.02
N TRP A 17 19.77 4.94 1.14
CA TRP A 17 19.93 3.99 0.04
C TRP A 17 19.06 4.37 -1.17
N TYR A 18 17.79 4.72 -0.93
CA TYR A 18 16.89 5.21 -1.96
C TYR A 18 17.43 6.49 -2.62
N ALA A 19 17.85 7.50 -1.85
CA ALA A 19 18.39 8.76 -2.36
C ALA A 19 19.55 8.56 -3.33
N VAL A 20 20.52 7.71 -2.94
CA VAL A 20 21.73 7.41 -3.73
C VAL A 20 21.37 6.72 -5.05
N TRP A 21 20.54 5.68 -5.01
CA TRP A 21 20.17 4.94 -6.22
C TRP A 21 19.17 5.69 -7.11
N ASN A 22 18.31 6.51 -6.51
CA ASN A 22 17.45 7.42 -7.25
C ASN A 22 18.29 8.50 -7.96
N MET A 23 19.35 9.01 -7.32
CA MET A 23 20.29 9.95 -7.94
C MET A 23 21.01 9.30 -9.13
N ALA A 24 21.41 8.03 -9.00
CA ALA A 24 22.00 7.27 -10.10
C ALA A 24 21.06 7.12 -11.32
N CYS A 25 19.73 7.15 -11.13
CA CYS A 25 18.78 7.18 -12.25
C CYS A 25 18.90 8.47 -13.08
N GLY A 26 19.23 9.60 -12.46
CA GLY A 26 19.42 10.88 -13.15
C GLY A 26 20.60 10.89 -14.12
N PHE A 27 21.61 10.06 -13.86
CA PHE A 27 22.77 9.84 -14.74
C PHE A 27 22.56 8.77 -15.81
N SER A 28 21.35 8.20 -15.93
CA SER A 28 21.12 7.04 -16.80
C SER A 28 21.21 7.39 -18.30
N HIS A 29 22.36 7.03 -18.90
CA HIS A 29 22.60 7.10 -20.35
C HIS A 29 22.67 5.71 -21.00
N SER A 30 22.66 4.65 -20.20
CA SER A 30 22.76 3.26 -20.65
C SER A 30 21.45 2.52 -20.41
N ASN A 31 21.10 1.63 -21.35
CA ASN A 31 19.90 0.78 -21.29
C ASN A 31 19.83 -0.08 -20.02
N GLY A 32 20.97 -0.45 -19.44
CA GLY A 32 21.04 -1.26 -18.22
C GLY A 32 21.07 -0.46 -16.92
N LEU A 33 21.54 0.80 -16.96
CA LEU A 33 21.74 1.61 -15.75
C LEU A 33 20.41 1.98 -15.11
N LEU A 34 19.43 2.42 -15.90
CA LEU A 34 18.12 2.85 -15.38
C LEU A 34 17.35 1.69 -14.71
N PRO A 35 17.16 0.51 -15.33
CA PRO A 35 16.47 -0.60 -14.67
C PRO A 35 17.19 -1.07 -13.40
N SER A 36 18.53 -1.15 -13.44
CA SER A 36 19.34 -1.60 -12.30
C SER A 36 19.27 -0.64 -11.13
N SER A 37 19.41 0.67 -11.39
CA SER A 37 19.30 1.69 -10.34
C SER A 37 17.88 1.78 -9.79
N ARG A 38 16.84 1.62 -10.63
CA ARG A 38 15.44 1.55 -10.16
C ARG A 38 15.17 0.34 -9.27
N LEU A 39 15.73 -0.82 -9.61
CA LEU A 39 15.62 -2.03 -8.77
C LEU A 39 16.23 -1.77 -7.38
N LEU A 40 17.44 -1.19 -7.36
CA LEU A 40 18.15 -0.91 -6.11
C LEU A 40 17.47 0.20 -5.30
N ALA A 41 16.96 1.25 -5.94
CA ALA A 41 16.14 2.27 -5.29
C ALA A 41 14.85 1.66 -4.69
N GLY A 42 14.21 0.73 -5.40
CA GLY A 42 13.03 0.01 -4.92
C GLY A 42 13.26 -0.79 -3.63
N LEU A 43 14.48 -1.33 -3.43
CA LEU A 43 14.84 -1.98 -2.18
C LEU A 43 14.82 -1.00 -0.99
N GLY A 44 15.29 0.24 -1.20
CA GLY A 44 15.25 1.30 -0.19
C GLY A 44 13.81 1.72 0.16
N SER A 45 13.00 2.03 -0.86
CA SER A 45 11.62 2.50 -0.66
C SER A 45 10.70 1.46 -0.04
N SER A 46 11.02 0.16 -0.15
CA SER A 46 10.24 -0.91 0.48
C SER A 46 10.12 -0.78 2.01
N CYS A 47 11.12 -0.16 2.65
CA CYS A 47 11.16 0.05 4.09
C CYS A 47 10.05 0.99 4.59
N GLU A 48 9.69 2.00 3.81
CA GLU A 48 8.67 2.99 4.18
C GLU A 48 7.30 2.34 4.38
N PHE A 49 6.93 1.39 3.51
CA PHE A 49 5.69 0.63 3.63
C PHE A 49 5.68 -0.24 4.89
N ALA A 50 6.82 -0.79 5.28
CA ALA A 50 6.94 -1.65 6.45
C ALA A 50 7.00 -0.88 7.78
N THR A 51 7.52 0.35 7.78
CA THR A 51 7.80 1.12 9.01
C THR A 51 6.76 2.19 9.32
N SER A 52 6.09 2.75 8.32
CA SER A 52 5.12 3.85 8.50
C SER A 52 3.98 3.51 9.48
N GLN A 53 3.31 2.37 9.29
CA GLN A 53 2.15 1.97 10.11
C GLN A 53 2.55 1.61 11.55
N PRO A 54 3.61 0.81 11.79
CA PRO A 54 4.07 0.55 13.15
C PRO A 54 4.45 1.83 13.89
N VAL A 55 5.20 2.75 13.26
CA VAL A 55 5.64 4.01 13.88
C VAL A 55 4.45 4.80 14.43
N LEU A 56 3.37 4.89 13.65
CA LEU A 56 2.13 5.52 14.09
C LEU A 56 1.49 4.80 15.30
N GLY A 57 1.53 3.47 15.33
CA GLY A 57 0.99 2.66 16.42
C GLY A 57 1.73 2.85 17.75
N ASP A 58 3.04 3.11 17.69
CA ASP A 58 3.90 3.31 18.86
C ASP A 58 3.80 4.75 19.40
N LEU A 59 3.58 5.75 18.55
CA LEU A 59 3.51 7.18 18.95
C LEU A 59 2.16 7.57 19.57
N TRP A 60 1.05 7.00 19.07
CA TRP A 60 -0.30 7.47 19.42
C TRP A 60 -1.03 6.50 20.35
N LYS A 61 -1.62 7.07 21.42
CA LYS A 61 -2.52 6.37 22.34
C LYS A 61 -3.80 5.93 21.62
N SER A 62 -4.43 4.86 22.12
CA SER A 62 -5.58 4.20 21.48
C SER A 62 -6.72 5.15 21.10
N GLU A 63 -6.96 6.19 21.90
CA GLU A 63 -8.04 7.16 21.72
C GLU A 63 -7.78 8.14 20.57
N GLN A 64 -6.52 8.47 20.30
CA GLN A 64 -6.10 9.44 19.28
C GLN A 64 -5.71 8.78 17.94
N ARG A 65 -5.58 7.44 17.92
CA ARG A 65 -5.17 6.70 16.72
C ARG A 65 -6.05 6.99 15.51
N GLY A 66 -7.37 7.10 15.67
CA GLY A 66 -8.28 7.32 14.54
C GLY A 66 -7.92 8.57 13.72
N GLN A 67 -7.68 9.70 14.39
CA GLN A 67 -7.34 10.96 13.73
C GLN A 67 -5.94 10.92 13.11
N SER A 68 -4.96 10.37 13.83
CA SER A 68 -3.58 10.30 13.36
C SER A 68 -3.42 9.37 12.16
N PHE A 69 -4.12 8.23 12.15
CA PHE A 69 -4.17 7.33 11.00
C PHE A 69 -4.85 7.99 9.79
N ALA A 70 -5.89 8.80 10.01
CA ALA A 70 -6.55 9.54 8.93
C ALA A 70 -5.58 10.52 8.24
N ILE A 71 -4.82 11.30 9.02
CA ILE A 71 -3.82 12.24 8.49
C ILE A 71 -2.70 11.48 7.78
N ALA A 72 -2.15 10.44 8.40
CA ALA A 72 -1.06 9.66 7.82
C ALA A 72 -1.47 8.88 6.56
N THR A 73 -2.75 8.56 6.41
CA THR A 73 -3.27 7.94 5.18
C THR A 73 -3.53 8.98 4.10
N PHE A 74 -3.87 10.22 4.46
CA PHE A 74 -4.15 11.30 3.52
C PHE A 74 -2.90 11.79 2.77
N VAL A 75 -1.76 11.93 3.45
CA VAL A 75 -0.52 12.43 2.84
C VAL A 75 -0.05 11.58 1.63
N PRO A 76 0.01 10.24 1.72
CA PRO A 76 0.31 9.40 0.55
C PRO A 76 -0.71 9.52 -0.59
N LEU A 77 -1.98 9.85 -0.31
CA LEU A 77 -2.98 10.06 -1.36
C LEU A 77 -2.70 11.33 -2.15
N LEU A 78 -2.31 12.42 -1.47
CA LEU A 78 -1.88 13.66 -2.12
C LEU A 78 -0.63 13.43 -2.99
N GLY A 79 0.33 12.64 -2.49
CA GLY A 79 1.53 12.29 -3.26
C GLY A 79 1.22 11.65 -4.62
N ARG A 80 0.12 10.89 -4.74
CA ARG A 80 -0.32 10.29 -6.01
C ARG A 80 -0.86 11.29 -7.04
N ALA A 81 -1.37 12.45 -6.63
CA ALA A 81 -1.73 13.53 -7.56
C ALA A 81 -0.54 14.43 -7.85
N ILE A 82 0.17 14.86 -6.79
CA ILE A 82 1.26 15.81 -6.91
C ILE A 82 2.41 15.22 -7.74
N GLY A 83 2.69 13.92 -7.60
CA GLY A 83 3.76 13.24 -8.33
C GLY A 83 3.65 13.37 -9.85
N PRO A 84 2.54 12.92 -10.50
CA PRO A 84 2.33 13.09 -11.93
C PRO A 84 2.28 14.54 -12.40
N ILE A 85 1.74 15.47 -11.59
CA ILE A 85 1.69 16.90 -11.95
C ILE A 85 3.10 17.49 -12.02
N ILE A 86 3.89 17.34 -10.95
CA ILE A 86 5.27 17.83 -10.90
C ILE A 86 6.12 17.09 -11.94
N GLY A 87 5.94 15.77 -12.05
CA GLY A 87 6.66 14.94 -13.01
C GLY A 87 6.38 15.33 -14.46
N GLY A 88 5.13 15.60 -14.81
CA GLY A 88 4.71 16.07 -16.14
C GLY A 88 5.28 17.44 -16.47
N LEU A 89 5.21 18.39 -15.53
CA LEU A 89 5.78 19.74 -15.71
C LEU A 89 7.31 19.71 -15.91
N ILE A 90 8.03 18.91 -15.14
CA ILE A 90 9.48 18.75 -15.28
C ILE A 90 9.83 18.02 -16.59
N ALA A 91 9.05 16.99 -16.94
CA ALA A 91 9.28 16.23 -18.17
C ALA A 91 9.15 17.10 -19.42
N ASP A 92 8.16 17.99 -19.47
CA ASP A 92 7.92 18.88 -20.62
C ASP A 92 8.95 20.01 -20.73
N SER A 93 9.49 20.51 -19.62
CA SER A 93 10.33 21.72 -19.59
C SER A 93 11.84 21.45 -19.70
N ILE A 94 12.38 20.59 -18.84
CA ILE A 94 13.83 20.37 -18.67
C ILE A 94 14.20 18.91 -18.98
N GLY A 95 13.21 18.02 -19.02
CA GLY A 95 13.34 16.62 -19.40
C GLY A 95 13.17 15.65 -18.23
N TRP A 96 12.80 14.41 -18.55
CA TRP A 96 12.43 13.40 -17.56
C TRP A 96 13.55 13.00 -16.58
N ARG A 97 14.82 13.19 -16.95
CA ARG A 97 15.96 12.89 -16.06
C ARG A 97 16.02 13.82 -14.85
N CYS A 98 15.60 15.08 -15.01
CA CYS A 98 15.54 16.07 -13.94
C CYS A 98 14.56 15.68 -12.83
N ILE A 99 13.57 14.83 -13.13
CA ILE A 99 12.65 14.28 -12.13
C ILE A 99 13.43 13.55 -11.03
N PHE A 100 14.43 12.74 -11.41
CA PHE A 100 15.25 12.01 -10.45
C PHE A 100 16.11 12.93 -9.59
N TRP A 101 16.68 13.97 -10.20
CA TRP A 101 17.49 14.97 -9.51
C TRP A 101 16.67 15.73 -8.45
N VAL A 102 15.52 16.27 -8.85
CA VAL A 102 14.63 17.00 -7.94
C VAL A 102 14.14 16.11 -6.80
N LEU A 103 13.74 14.87 -7.09
CA LEU A 103 13.31 13.92 -6.07
C LEU A 103 14.45 13.54 -5.10
N SER A 104 15.67 13.34 -5.60
CA SER A 104 16.83 13.04 -4.75
C SER A 104 17.22 14.21 -3.85
N ILE A 105 17.15 15.45 -4.35
CA ILE A 105 17.39 16.64 -3.53
C ILE A 105 16.33 16.75 -2.43
N PHE A 106 15.06 16.58 -2.79
CA PHE A 106 13.96 16.63 -1.84
C PHE A 106 14.09 15.54 -0.76
N ASP A 107 14.41 14.31 -1.16
CA ASP A 107 14.63 13.20 -0.23
C ASP A 107 15.85 13.43 0.66
N ALA A 108 16.94 13.97 0.14
CA ALA A 108 18.12 14.32 0.94
C ALA A 108 17.82 15.39 2.00
N LEU A 109 17.00 16.40 1.67
CA LEU A 109 16.54 17.40 2.63
C LEU A 109 15.66 16.80 3.72
N LEU A 110 14.73 15.91 3.34
CA LEU A 110 13.89 15.18 4.30
C LEU A 110 14.70 14.25 5.20
N LEU A 111 15.70 13.56 4.63
CA LEU A 111 16.61 12.70 5.36
C LEU A 111 17.42 13.49 6.39
N LEU A 112 17.93 14.66 6.00
CA LEU A 112 18.67 15.56 6.89
C LEU A 112 17.78 16.06 8.03
N LEU A 113 16.56 16.50 7.71
CA LEU A 113 15.59 16.93 8.73
C LEU A 113 15.25 15.77 9.69
N ALA A 114 14.95 14.59 9.15
CA ALA A 114 14.60 13.42 9.95
C ALA A 114 15.76 12.93 10.80
N PHE A 115 17.02 13.07 10.35
CA PHE A 115 18.18 12.74 11.16
C PHE A 115 18.20 13.54 12.47
N PHE A 116 17.86 14.83 12.43
CA PHE A 116 17.83 15.70 13.62
C PHE A 116 16.54 15.57 14.43
N VAL A 117 15.39 15.46 13.78
CA VAL A 117 14.07 15.58 14.44
C VAL A 117 13.52 14.23 14.88
N PHE A 118 13.81 13.14 14.18
CA PHE A 118 13.09 11.87 14.36
C PHE A 118 13.72 11.01 15.46
N PRO A 119 13.04 10.79 16.62
CA PRO A 119 13.57 9.94 17.67
C PRO A 119 13.33 8.45 17.38
N GLU A 120 14.02 7.58 18.11
CA GLU A 120 13.72 6.14 18.08
C GLU A 120 12.35 5.89 18.72
N THR A 121 11.43 5.29 17.96
CA THR A 121 10.04 5.05 18.39
C THR A 121 9.83 3.64 18.92
N PHE A 122 10.74 2.71 18.64
CA PHE A 122 10.54 1.31 18.98
C PHE A 122 10.74 1.03 20.48
N GLY A 123 9.61 0.99 21.22
CA GLY A 123 9.60 0.87 22.69
C GLY A 123 10.35 -0.34 23.24
N GLN A 124 10.27 -1.50 22.58
CA GLN A 124 10.96 -2.73 23.02
C GLN A 124 12.49 -2.56 23.02
N LEU A 125 13.05 -1.87 22.01
CA LEU A 125 14.49 -1.60 21.94
C LEU A 125 14.92 -0.56 22.98
N LEU A 126 14.09 0.45 23.25
CA LEU A 126 14.36 1.44 24.30
C LEU A 126 14.39 0.77 25.69
N LEU A 127 13.42 -0.10 25.97
CA LEU A 127 13.38 -0.88 27.21
C LEU A 127 14.56 -1.84 27.33
N TYR A 128 14.94 -2.52 26.25
CA TYR A 128 16.12 -3.37 26.22
C TYR A 128 17.41 -2.58 26.52
N ARG A 129 17.60 -1.41 25.89
CA ARG A 129 18.76 -0.54 26.17
C ARG A 129 18.78 -0.06 27.61
N LYS A 130 17.62 0.31 28.17
CA LYS A 130 17.50 0.73 29.58
C LYS A 130 17.81 -0.41 30.55
N ALA A 131 17.27 -1.61 30.31
CA ALA A 131 17.53 -2.79 31.12
C ALA A 131 19.01 -3.23 31.07
N HIS A 132 19.63 -3.17 29.89
CA HIS A 132 21.06 -3.45 29.74
C HIS A 132 21.92 -2.43 30.52
N LYS A 133 21.58 -1.13 30.44
CA LYS A 133 22.26 -0.08 31.20
C LYS A 133 22.12 -0.29 32.71
N LEU A 134 20.91 -0.60 33.19
CA LEU A 134 20.67 -0.91 34.61
C LEU A 134 21.39 -2.18 35.07
N THR A 135 21.51 -3.19 34.21
CA THR A 135 22.26 -4.42 34.51
C THR A 135 23.74 -4.12 34.73
N LEU A 136 24.32 -3.25 33.88
CA LEU A 136 25.71 -2.80 34.04
C LEU A 136 25.90 -1.96 35.31
N GLU A 137 24.95 -1.10 35.66
CA GLU A 137 25.04 -0.20 36.83
C GLU A 137 24.81 -0.92 38.16
N THR A 138 23.92 -1.90 38.21
CA THR A 138 23.51 -2.57 39.46
C THR A 138 24.19 -3.93 39.69
N GLY A 139 24.86 -4.48 38.68
CA GLY A 139 25.42 -5.83 38.71
C GLY A 139 24.37 -6.95 38.79
N LYS A 140 23.07 -6.63 38.76
CA LYS A 140 21.97 -7.60 38.78
C LYS A 140 21.37 -7.74 37.38
N PRO A 141 21.08 -8.96 36.90
CA PRO A 141 20.49 -9.15 35.58
C PRO A 141 19.07 -8.59 35.53
N HIS A 142 18.86 -7.52 34.75
CA HIS A 142 17.54 -6.98 34.47
C HIS A 142 17.06 -7.51 33.13
N ILE A 143 16.07 -8.41 33.16
CA ILE A 143 15.49 -9.04 31.97
C ILE A 143 14.14 -8.35 31.68
N THR A 144 13.91 -7.98 30.43
CA THR A 144 12.60 -7.48 29.99
C THR A 144 11.70 -8.65 29.60
N GLU A 145 10.38 -8.50 29.81
CA GLU A 145 9.35 -9.47 29.38
C GLU A 145 9.46 -9.81 27.86
N PHE A 146 10.03 -8.89 27.08
CA PHE A 146 10.33 -9.04 25.66
C PHE A 146 11.75 -9.59 25.40
N ALA A 147 12.11 -10.69 26.08
CA ALA A 147 13.40 -11.39 25.95
C ALA A 147 13.72 -11.89 24.52
N THR A 148 12.81 -11.74 23.55
CA THR A 148 13.04 -11.98 22.11
C THR A 148 14.23 -11.18 21.54
N LEU A 149 14.62 -10.07 22.19
CA LEU A 149 15.78 -9.27 21.81
C LEU A 149 17.16 -9.84 22.23
N SER A 150 17.24 -10.88 23.05
CA SER A 150 18.52 -11.53 23.38
C SER A 150 18.98 -12.56 22.33
N GLN A 151 18.10 -12.94 21.40
CA GLN A 151 18.45 -13.89 20.33
C GLN A 151 19.45 -13.31 19.33
N PRO A 152 20.35 -14.14 18.75
CA PRO A 152 21.30 -13.69 17.74
C PRO A 152 20.60 -13.14 16.49
N LEU A 153 21.26 -12.19 15.82
CA LEU A 153 20.73 -11.46 14.65
C LEU A 153 20.26 -12.42 13.54
N SER A 154 20.96 -13.52 13.33
CA SER A 154 20.64 -14.54 12.33
C SER A 154 19.28 -15.20 12.58
N ILE A 155 18.98 -15.58 13.82
CA ILE A 155 17.70 -16.20 14.20
C ILE A 155 16.55 -15.20 14.07
N LYS A 156 16.77 -13.94 14.46
CA LYS A 156 15.76 -12.88 14.30
C LYS A 156 15.43 -12.59 12.83
N LEU A 157 16.45 -12.49 11.98
CA LEU A 157 16.25 -12.30 10.54
C LEU A 157 15.56 -13.52 9.91
N LYS A 158 15.99 -14.74 10.27
CA LYS A 158 15.37 -15.98 9.81
C LYS A 158 13.90 -16.05 10.21
N ASN A 159 13.57 -15.75 11.47
CA ASN A 159 12.18 -15.73 11.95
C ASN A 159 11.36 -14.62 11.29
N GLY A 160 11.94 -13.43 11.08
CA GLY A 160 11.29 -12.31 10.40
C GLY A 160 10.98 -12.60 8.93
N PHE A 161 11.80 -13.40 8.25
CA PHE A 161 11.58 -13.80 6.85
C PHE A 161 10.65 -15.01 6.72
N LEU A 162 10.80 -16.01 7.59
CA LEU A 162 10.01 -17.24 7.51
C LEU A 162 8.56 -17.06 7.96
N ARG A 163 8.27 -16.15 8.90
CA ARG A 163 6.92 -15.95 9.43
C ARG A 163 5.91 -15.45 8.38
N PRO A 164 6.17 -14.34 7.64
CA PRO A 164 5.27 -13.90 6.57
C PRO A 164 5.07 -14.98 5.50
N SER A 165 6.14 -15.66 5.10
CA SER A 165 6.10 -16.73 4.10
C SER A 165 5.28 -17.92 4.56
N ARG A 166 5.43 -18.35 5.82
CA ARG A 166 4.62 -19.41 6.42
C ARG A 166 3.16 -18.99 6.50
N LEU A 167 2.86 -17.78 6.99
CA LEU A 167 1.48 -17.27 7.03
C LEU A 167 0.83 -17.29 5.64
N LEU A 168 1.57 -16.89 4.61
CA LEU A 168 1.07 -16.88 3.23
C LEU A 168 0.81 -18.29 2.70
N LEU A 169 1.70 -19.25 2.96
CA LEU A 169 1.60 -20.60 2.41
C LEU A 169 0.65 -21.51 3.22
N THR A 170 0.50 -21.29 4.52
CA THR A 170 -0.26 -22.19 5.40
C THR A 170 -1.64 -21.69 5.76
N GLN A 171 -1.92 -20.38 5.64
CA GLN A 171 -3.21 -19.80 6.05
C GLN A 171 -4.10 -19.54 4.81
N PRO A 172 -5.17 -20.32 4.59
CA PRO A 172 -6.04 -20.13 3.44
C PRO A 172 -6.71 -18.76 3.39
N ILE A 173 -6.99 -18.15 4.55
CA ILE A 173 -7.59 -16.81 4.62
C ILE A 173 -6.63 -15.75 4.12
N MET A 174 -5.35 -15.88 4.49
CA MET A 174 -4.32 -14.97 4.04
C MET A 174 -4.15 -15.05 2.52
N GLN A 175 -4.29 -16.25 1.94
CA GLN A 175 -4.26 -16.46 0.50
C GLN A 175 -5.46 -15.81 -0.19
N VAL A 176 -6.69 -16.07 0.27
CA VAL A 176 -7.91 -15.51 -0.34
C VAL A 176 -7.92 -13.99 -0.28
N VAL A 177 -7.67 -13.41 0.91
CA VAL A 177 -7.65 -11.95 1.08
C VAL A 177 -6.44 -11.36 0.36
N GLY A 178 -5.27 -12.01 0.45
CA GLY A 178 -4.03 -11.56 -0.18
C GLY A 178 -4.13 -11.50 -1.70
N VAL A 179 -4.70 -12.52 -2.35
CA VAL A 179 -4.94 -12.54 -3.80
C VAL A 179 -5.93 -11.45 -4.19
N PHE A 180 -7.01 -11.27 -3.43
CA PHE A 180 -7.99 -10.23 -3.73
C PHE A 180 -7.39 -8.82 -3.59
N MET A 181 -6.59 -8.58 -2.53
CA MET A 181 -5.82 -7.35 -2.38
C MET A 181 -4.80 -7.15 -3.50
N ALA A 182 -4.12 -8.23 -3.92
CA ALA A 182 -3.13 -8.17 -4.97
C ALA A 182 -3.75 -7.83 -6.32
N PHE A 183 -4.88 -8.45 -6.66
CA PHE A 183 -5.62 -8.13 -7.88
C PHE A 183 -6.13 -6.69 -7.90
N ASN A 184 -6.65 -6.20 -6.76
CA ASN A 184 -7.04 -4.80 -6.60
C ASN A 184 -5.86 -3.85 -6.85
N TYR A 185 -4.73 -4.12 -6.22
CA TYR A 185 -3.53 -3.31 -6.36
C TYR A 185 -2.93 -3.39 -7.78
N GLY A 186 -2.91 -4.58 -8.39
CA GLY A 186 -2.49 -4.78 -9.77
C GLY A 186 -3.35 -3.99 -10.75
N THR A 187 -4.69 -4.02 -10.57
CA THR A 187 -5.63 -3.23 -11.37
C THR A 187 -5.40 -1.73 -11.22
N LEU A 188 -5.11 -1.26 -10.00
CA LEU A 188 -4.73 0.13 -9.77
C LEU A 188 -3.49 0.54 -10.59
N PHE A 189 -2.41 -0.24 -10.50
CA PHE A 189 -1.18 0.07 -11.22
C PHE A 189 -1.33 -0.09 -12.73
N PHE A 190 -2.17 -1.03 -13.18
CA PHE A 190 -2.55 -1.17 -14.58
C PHE A 190 -3.13 0.15 -15.11
N VAL A 191 -4.19 0.66 -14.46
CA VAL A 191 -4.82 1.93 -14.84
C VAL A 191 -3.80 3.06 -14.79
N LEU A 192 -3.09 3.24 -13.66
CA LEU A 192 -2.09 4.30 -13.48
C LEU A 192 -1.00 4.31 -14.57
N SER A 193 -0.54 3.13 -15.01
CA SER A 193 0.52 3.00 -16.03
C SER A 193 0.05 3.39 -17.43
N SER A 194 -1.22 3.13 -17.74
CA SER A 194 -1.82 3.46 -19.02
C SER A 194 -2.44 4.85 -19.08
N TYR A 195 -2.75 5.44 -17.92
CA TYR A 195 -3.54 6.66 -17.84
C TYR A 195 -2.84 7.85 -18.50
N ALA A 196 -1.54 8.04 -18.22
CA ALA A 196 -0.78 9.09 -18.87
C ALA A 196 -0.74 8.91 -20.41
N ARG A 197 -0.62 7.65 -20.87
CA ARG A 197 -0.56 7.32 -22.30
C ARG A 197 -1.87 7.62 -23.02
N LEU A 198 -3.01 7.38 -22.39
CA LEU A 198 -4.32 7.74 -22.95
C LEU A 198 -4.36 9.23 -23.31
N TRP A 199 -3.95 10.09 -22.37
CA TRP A 199 -4.00 11.53 -22.59
C TRP A 199 -2.95 12.03 -23.59
N THR A 200 -1.74 11.48 -23.57
CA THR A 200 -0.68 11.90 -24.48
C THR A 200 -0.85 11.37 -25.89
N ASN A 201 -1.32 10.13 -26.04
CA ASN A 201 -1.37 9.45 -27.34
C ASN A 201 -2.73 9.60 -28.03
N ASP A 202 -3.84 9.42 -27.30
CA ASP A 202 -5.19 9.43 -27.89
C ASP A 202 -5.87 10.81 -27.83
N TYR A 203 -5.58 11.59 -26.79
CA TYR A 203 -6.11 12.96 -26.64
C TYR A 203 -5.10 14.05 -27.04
N HIS A 204 -3.89 13.66 -27.45
CA HIS A 204 -2.82 14.56 -27.92
C HIS A 204 -2.48 15.71 -26.96
N GLN A 205 -2.57 15.47 -25.66
CA GLN A 205 -2.24 16.45 -24.63
C GLN A 205 -0.75 16.40 -24.25
N THR A 206 -0.23 17.50 -23.71
CA THR A 206 1.12 17.56 -23.15
C THR A 206 1.24 16.74 -21.86
N ALA A 207 2.45 16.36 -21.44
CA ALA A 207 2.63 15.56 -20.23
C ALA A 207 2.18 16.33 -18.97
N ALA A 208 2.32 17.65 -18.96
CA ALA A 208 1.84 18.52 -17.90
C ALA A 208 0.31 18.45 -17.75
N ILE A 209 -0.45 18.53 -18.85
CA ILE A 209 -1.92 18.45 -18.81
C ILE A 209 -2.37 17.03 -18.46
N SER A 210 -1.71 16.02 -19.03
CA SER A 210 -1.91 14.60 -18.67
C SER A 210 -1.74 14.35 -17.17
N GLY A 211 -0.75 15.01 -16.54
CA GLY A 211 -0.54 14.98 -15.10
C GLY A 211 -1.71 15.52 -14.27
N LEU A 212 -2.44 16.53 -14.76
CA LEU A 212 -3.59 17.12 -14.07
C LEU A 212 -4.76 16.13 -13.96
N HIS A 213 -4.95 15.25 -14.92
CA HIS A 213 -6.02 14.25 -14.88
C HIS A 213 -5.87 13.27 -13.70
N TYR A 214 -4.67 13.09 -13.13
CA TYR A 214 -4.48 12.28 -11.91
C TYR A 214 -5.14 12.90 -10.67
N ILE A 215 -5.55 14.18 -10.71
CA ILE A 215 -6.37 14.80 -9.66
C ILE A 215 -7.71 14.06 -9.53
N ALA A 216 -8.30 13.59 -10.64
CA ALA A 216 -9.56 12.84 -10.62
C ALA A 216 -9.47 11.57 -9.75
N ILE A 217 -8.36 10.82 -9.87
CA ILE A 217 -8.06 9.65 -9.04
C ILE A 217 -8.03 10.04 -7.55
N VAL A 218 -7.38 11.16 -7.21
CA VAL A 218 -7.25 11.63 -5.83
C VAL A 218 -8.55 12.18 -5.26
N ILE A 219 -9.39 12.82 -6.07
CA ILE A 219 -10.75 13.19 -5.68
C ILE A 219 -11.52 11.92 -5.29
N GLY A 220 -11.46 10.88 -6.14
CA GLY A 220 -12.04 9.57 -5.83
C GLY A 220 -11.54 8.98 -4.51
N TYR A 221 -10.22 9.00 -4.30
CA TYR A 221 -9.60 8.54 -3.05
C TYR A 221 -10.05 9.33 -1.83
N THR A 222 -10.18 10.64 -1.96
CA THR A 222 -10.53 11.55 -0.87
C THR A 222 -11.99 11.37 -0.47
N ILE A 223 -12.89 11.23 -1.45
CA ILE A 223 -14.31 10.92 -1.23
C ILE A 223 -14.45 9.58 -0.51
N ALA A 224 -13.72 8.54 -0.95
CA ALA A 224 -13.71 7.25 -0.28
C ALA A 224 -13.13 7.32 1.14
N ALA A 225 -11.99 7.99 1.33
CA ALA A 225 -11.35 8.07 2.63
C ALA A 225 -12.22 8.83 3.66
N GLN A 226 -12.91 9.90 3.26
CA GLN A 226 -13.72 10.71 4.17
C GLN A 226 -15.18 10.24 4.30
N GLY A 227 -15.82 9.91 3.19
CA GLY A 227 -17.21 9.45 3.15
C GLY A 227 -17.30 7.95 3.43
N GLY A 228 -16.46 7.17 2.78
CA GLY A 228 -16.39 5.73 2.94
C GLY A 228 -16.06 5.29 4.36
N ALA A 229 -15.04 5.87 4.99
CA ALA A 229 -14.69 5.55 6.38
C ALA A 229 -15.87 5.72 7.35
N ARG A 230 -16.62 6.83 7.22
CA ARG A 230 -17.81 7.09 8.05
C ARG A 230 -18.93 6.08 7.79
N ILE A 231 -19.15 5.71 6.54
CA ILE A 231 -20.16 4.71 6.16
C ILE A 231 -19.76 3.34 6.70
N THR A 232 -18.50 2.94 6.49
CA THR A 232 -17.99 1.65 6.94
C THR A 232 -17.96 1.55 8.46
N ASP A 233 -17.63 2.63 9.17
CA ASP A 233 -17.67 2.68 10.63
C ASP A 233 -19.11 2.61 11.15
N LYS A 234 -20.06 3.33 10.55
CA LYS A 234 -21.48 3.22 10.91
C LYS A 234 -22.02 1.81 10.67
N MET A 235 -21.70 1.20 9.54
CA MET A 235 -22.07 -0.19 9.23
C MET A 235 -21.45 -1.16 10.24
N TRP A 236 -20.17 -0.99 10.55
CA TRP A 236 -19.45 -1.79 11.55
C TRP A 236 -20.10 -1.70 12.93
N GLN A 237 -20.38 -0.49 13.42
CA GLN A 237 -21.04 -0.29 14.72
C GLN A 237 -22.44 -0.92 14.75
N ARG A 238 -23.21 -0.81 13.66
CA ARG A 238 -24.53 -1.47 13.54
C ARG A 238 -24.41 -2.99 13.60
N PHE A 239 -23.45 -3.59 12.89
CA PHE A 239 -23.24 -5.03 12.92
C PHE A 239 -22.73 -5.50 14.29
N LYS A 240 -21.83 -4.75 14.92
CA LYS A 240 -21.35 -5.03 16.27
C LYS A 240 -22.47 -4.95 17.31
N ALA A 241 -23.35 -3.95 17.22
CA ALA A 241 -24.51 -3.82 18.10
C ALA A 241 -25.49 -4.99 17.93
N LYS A 242 -25.78 -5.39 16.69
CA LYS A 242 -26.61 -6.59 16.40
C LYS A 242 -25.99 -7.89 16.93
N ALA A 243 -24.67 -7.91 17.11
CA ALA A 243 -23.91 -9.07 17.60
C ALA A 243 -23.67 -9.07 19.12
N GLY A 244 -24.36 -8.21 19.88
CA GLY A 244 -24.16 -8.11 21.33
C GLY A 244 -22.76 -7.64 21.73
N GLY A 245 -22.08 -6.86 20.87
CA GLY A 245 -20.75 -6.30 21.16
C GLY A 245 -19.55 -7.17 20.78
N GLN A 246 -19.76 -8.40 20.29
CA GLN A 246 -18.65 -9.28 19.90
C GLN A 246 -17.88 -8.74 18.69
N ILE A 247 -16.56 -8.56 18.87
CA ILE A 247 -15.64 -8.06 17.84
C ILE A 247 -15.15 -9.23 16.98
N ALA A 248 -15.99 -9.73 16.08
CA ALA A 248 -15.60 -10.78 15.14
C ALA A 248 -15.18 -10.17 13.78
N PRO A 249 -14.03 -10.59 13.20
CA PRO A 249 -13.58 -10.16 11.86
C PRO A 249 -14.62 -10.34 10.75
N LYS A 250 -15.57 -11.27 10.92
CA LYS A 250 -16.68 -11.51 9.98
C LYS A 250 -17.49 -10.24 9.68
N TYR A 251 -17.65 -9.32 10.64
CA TYR A 251 -18.44 -8.10 10.44
C TYR A 251 -17.75 -7.06 9.54
N ARG A 252 -16.47 -7.23 9.21
CA ARG A 252 -15.75 -6.38 8.23
C ARG A 252 -16.00 -6.81 6.79
N VAL A 253 -16.37 -8.07 6.57
CA VAL A 253 -16.51 -8.65 5.22
C VAL A 253 -17.56 -7.93 4.36
N PRO A 254 -18.75 -7.56 4.86
CA PRO A 254 -19.72 -6.78 4.08
C PRO A 254 -19.23 -5.39 3.68
N LEU A 255 -18.25 -4.84 4.41
CA LEU A 255 -17.65 -3.54 4.10
C LEU A 255 -16.76 -3.60 2.86
N MET A 256 -16.38 -4.79 2.40
CA MET A 256 -15.63 -4.99 1.16
C MET A 256 -16.51 -4.84 -0.09
N LEU A 257 -17.83 -5.06 0.04
CA LEU A 257 -18.76 -5.12 -1.10
C LEU A 257 -18.90 -3.79 -1.87
N PRO A 258 -19.00 -2.61 -1.23
CA PRO A 258 -19.07 -1.36 -1.99
C PRO A 258 -17.87 -1.20 -2.94
N GLY A 259 -16.66 -1.48 -2.45
CA GLY A 259 -15.45 -1.44 -3.27
C GLY A 259 -15.49 -2.43 -4.44
N THR A 260 -16.08 -3.62 -4.25
CA THR A 260 -16.21 -4.62 -5.32
C THR A 260 -17.13 -4.20 -6.47
N VAL A 261 -18.05 -3.25 -6.22
CA VAL A 261 -18.97 -2.73 -7.24
C VAL A 261 -18.41 -1.46 -7.89
N PHE A 262 -17.85 -0.54 -7.10
CA PHE A 262 -17.32 0.73 -7.61
C PHE A 262 -16.12 0.55 -8.54
N ILE A 263 -15.24 -0.43 -8.29
CA ILE A 263 -14.07 -0.70 -9.15
C ILE A 263 -14.50 -1.07 -10.59
N PRO A 264 -15.30 -2.13 -10.82
CA PRO A 264 -15.71 -2.49 -12.18
C PRO A 264 -16.62 -1.43 -12.80
N ALA A 265 -17.52 -0.78 -12.03
CA ALA A 265 -18.33 0.31 -12.55
C ALA A 265 -17.47 1.48 -13.06
N GLY A 266 -16.45 1.87 -12.30
CA GLY A 266 -15.49 2.89 -12.69
C GLY A 266 -14.65 2.49 -13.90
N LEU A 267 -14.17 1.25 -13.96
CA LEU A 267 -13.42 0.73 -15.13
C LEU A 267 -14.26 0.72 -16.40
N LEU A 268 -15.53 0.28 -16.32
CA LEU A 268 -16.44 0.27 -17.45
C LEU A 268 -16.74 1.69 -17.94
N TRP A 269 -17.05 2.60 -17.02
CA TRP A 269 -17.28 4.00 -17.36
C TRP A 269 -16.03 4.61 -18.02
N TYR A 270 -14.89 4.56 -17.34
CA TYR A 270 -13.61 5.05 -17.84
C TYR A 270 -13.27 4.47 -19.22
N GLY A 271 -13.32 3.15 -19.36
CA GLY A 271 -12.89 2.46 -20.58
C GLY A 271 -13.74 2.81 -21.79
N TRP A 272 -15.07 2.83 -21.64
CA TRP A 272 -15.96 3.18 -22.75
C TRP A 272 -15.99 4.67 -23.05
N ALA A 273 -15.90 5.52 -22.03
CA ALA A 273 -15.75 6.97 -22.22
C ALA A 273 -14.44 7.32 -22.96
N ALA A 274 -13.35 6.63 -22.63
CA ALA A 274 -12.07 6.77 -23.31
C ALA A 274 -12.15 6.28 -24.77
N GLN A 275 -12.75 5.10 -25.01
CA GLN A 275 -12.91 4.53 -26.36
C GLN A 275 -13.78 5.40 -27.28
N ALA A 276 -14.81 6.05 -26.72
CA ALA A 276 -15.70 6.93 -27.47
C ALA A 276 -15.12 8.35 -27.66
N HIS A 277 -13.88 8.61 -27.24
CA HIS A 277 -13.23 9.93 -27.29
C HIS A 277 -14.10 11.06 -26.71
N THR A 278 -14.80 10.77 -25.61
CA THR A 278 -15.70 11.73 -24.98
C THR A 278 -14.95 12.87 -24.31
N HIS A 279 -15.67 13.93 -23.90
CA HIS A 279 -15.08 15.04 -23.18
C HIS A 279 -14.32 14.56 -21.93
N TRP A 280 -13.12 15.11 -21.70
CA TRP A 280 -12.17 14.64 -20.68
C TRP A 280 -12.79 14.48 -19.28
N ALA A 281 -13.72 15.37 -18.92
CA ALA A 281 -14.39 15.33 -17.62
C ALA A 281 -15.21 14.04 -17.40
N VAL A 282 -15.74 13.44 -18.47
CA VAL A 282 -16.49 12.18 -18.41
C VAL A 282 -15.55 11.00 -18.12
N VAL A 283 -14.37 11.00 -18.76
CA VAL A 283 -13.32 9.99 -18.54
C VAL A 283 -12.79 10.08 -17.10
N ASP A 284 -12.47 11.31 -16.67
CA ASP A 284 -12.00 11.60 -15.31
C ASP A 284 -13.04 11.21 -14.24
N ALA A 285 -14.33 11.46 -14.48
CA ALA A 285 -15.39 11.04 -13.57
C ALA A 285 -15.43 9.52 -13.39
N GLY A 286 -15.30 8.74 -14.46
CA GLY A 286 -15.21 7.28 -14.39
C GLY A 286 -14.00 6.79 -13.58
N VAL A 287 -12.84 7.43 -13.77
CA VAL A 287 -11.61 7.10 -13.03
C VAL A 287 -11.68 7.52 -11.55
N ALA A 288 -12.37 8.61 -11.23
CA ALA A 288 -12.64 8.98 -9.84
C ALA A 288 -13.51 7.92 -9.13
N VAL A 289 -14.52 7.38 -9.82
CA VAL A 289 -15.35 6.28 -9.29
C VAL A 289 -14.50 5.01 -9.07
N PHE A 290 -13.62 4.67 -10.01
CA PHE A 290 -12.66 3.59 -9.86
C PHE A 290 -11.76 3.79 -8.63
N GLY A 291 -11.17 4.98 -8.48
CA GLY A 291 -10.31 5.33 -7.34
C GLY A 291 -11.05 5.19 -6.00
N CYS A 292 -12.32 5.62 -5.95
CA CYS A 292 -13.16 5.46 -4.78
C CYS A 292 -13.29 3.98 -4.37
N GLY A 293 -13.58 3.10 -5.33
CA GLY A 293 -13.70 1.66 -5.10
C GLY A 293 -12.40 1.01 -4.62
N VAL A 294 -11.25 1.41 -5.20
CA VAL A 294 -9.91 0.92 -4.81
C VAL A 294 -9.63 1.18 -3.33
N ILE A 295 -9.88 2.41 -2.85
CA ILE A 295 -9.62 2.78 -1.45
C ILE A 295 -10.56 2.07 -0.49
N LEU A 296 -11.87 2.07 -0.78
CA LEU A 296 -12.87 1.38 0.04
C LEU A 296 -12.52 -0.10 0.24
N SER A 297 -12.20 -0.78 -0.85
CA SER A 297 -11.85 -2.20 -0.84
C SER A 297 -10.52 -2.44 -0.10
N THR A 298 -9.48 -1.66 -0.40
CA THR A 298 -8.15 -1.82 0.20
C THR A 298 -8.19 -1.61 1.72
N GLN A 299 -8.87 -0.57 2.20
CA GLN A 299 -8.99 -0.30 3.62
C GLN A 299 -9.75 -1.41 4.35
N ALA A 300 -10.88 -1.87 3.81
CA ALA A 300 -11.67 -2.94 4.40
C ALA A 300 -10.87 -4.25 4.51
N MET A 301 -10.12 -4.62 3.47
CA MET A 301 -9.25 -5.81 3.48
C MET A 301 -8.09 -5.69 4.46
N GLN A 302 -7.42 -4.54 4.52
CA GLN A 302 -6.31 -4.31 5.45
C GLN A 302 -6.77 -4.41 6.91
N GLN A 303 -7.94 -3.83 7.24
CA GLN A 303 -8.54 -3.93 8.57
C GLN A 303 -8.92 -5.37 8.92
N TYR A 304 -9.46 -6.13 7.96
CA TYR A 304 -9.81 -7.53 8.16
C TYR A 304 -8.58 -8.39 8.50
N ILE A 305 -7.44 -8.19 7.81
CA ILE A 305 -6.18 -8.90 8.11
C ILE A 305 -5.70 -8.53 9.51
N MET A 306 -5.69 -7.23 9.85
CA MET A 306 -5.23 -6.75 11.15
C MET A 306 -6.06 -7.34 12.30
N GLU A 307 -7.38 -7.43 12.15
CA GLU A 307 -8.25 -8.02 13.17
C GLU A 307 -8.18 -9.55 13.22
N SER A 308 -7.85 -10.21 12.10
CA SER A 308 -7.72 -11.67 12.02
C SER A 308 -6.40 -12.18 12.62
N TYR A 309 -5.34 -11.36 12.59
CA TYR A 309 -3.99 -11.71 13.04
C TYR A 309 -3.44 -10.71 14.08
N ARG A 310 -4.16 -10.51 15.19
CA ARG A 310 -3.81 -9.52 16.22
C ARG A 310 -2.42 -9.71 16.83
N ASP A 311 -2.00 -10.96 17.00
CA ASP A 311 -0.69 -11.28 17.60
C ASP A 311 0.47 -11.12 16.60
N TYR A 312 0.18 -11.10 15.29
CA TYR A 312 1.17 -11.12 14.22
C TYR A 312 0.85 -10.09 13.10
N VAL A 313 0.34 -8.91 13.46
CA VAL A 313 -0.12 -7.88 12.51
C VAL A 313 0.98 -7.50 11.51
N ALA A 314 2.21 -7.29 11.99
CA ALA A 314 3.34 -6.90 11.14
C ALA A 314 3.69 -7.99 10.10
N SER A 315 3.70 -9.26 10.51
CA SER A 315 3.99 -10.38 9.60
C SER A 315 2.85 -10.62 8.60
N ALA A 316 1.59 -10.46 9.03
CA ALA A 316 0.44 -10.56 8.14
C ALA A 316 0.41 -9.41 7.12
N ALA A 317 0.68 -8.17 7.56
CA ALA A 317 0.80 -7.02 6.66
C ALA A 317 1.90 -7.24 5.61
N ALA A 318 3.09 -7.68 6.03
CA ALA A 318 4.20 -8.01 5.12
C ALA A 318 3.82 -9.09 4.10
N ALA A 319 3.15 -10.16 4.54
CA ALA A 319 2.68 -11.23 3.65
C ALA A 319 1.67 -10.73 2.60
N SER A 320 0.72 -9.87 2.99
CA SER A 320 -0.21 -9.27 2.02
C SER A 320 0.50 -8.31 1.06
N GLN A 321 1.46 -7.55 1.57
CA GLN A 321 2.20 -6.57 0.76
C GLN A 321 3.05 -7.26 -0.30
N PHE A 322 3.63 -8.42 0.02
CA PHE A 322 4.40 -9.22 -0.93
C PHE A 322 3.56 -9.59 -2.17
N LEU A 323 2.37 -10.16 -1.98
CA LEU A 323 1.48 -10.50 -3.09
C LEU A 323 1.05 -9.25 -3.89
N ARG A 324 0.74 -8.15 -3.20
CA ARG A 324 0.38 -6.88 -3.83
C ARG A 324 1.50 -6.35 -4.71
N SER A 325 2.75 -6.41 -4.25
CA SER A 325 3.90 -5.97 -5.01
C SER A 325 4.13 -6.80 -6.28
N ILE A 326 3.91 -8.13 -6.23
CA ILE A 326 4.00 -8.99 -7.42
C ILE A 326 2.98 -8.55 -8.48
N PHE A 327 1.73 -8.36 -8.09
CA PHE A 327 0.68 -7.93 -9.03
C PHE A 327 0.90 -6.50 -9.51
N GLY A 328 1.37 -5.61 -8.65
CA GLY A 328 1.75 -4.25 -9.02
C GLY A 328 2.92 -4.19 -10.02
N PHE A 329 3.78 -5.21 -10.05
CA PHE A 329 4.84 -5.37 -11.06
C PHE A 329 4.32 -6.01 -12.34
N CYS A 330 3.60 -7.14 -12.25
CA CYS A 330 3.18 -7.92 -13.42
C CYS A 330 2.08 -7.26 -14.25
N PHE A 331 1.09 -6.63 -13.62
CA PHE A 331 -0.09 -6.13 -14.33
C PHE A 331 0.22 -4.97 -15.29
N PRO A 332 1.00 -3.94 -14.88
CA PRO A 332 1.38 -2.87 -15.79
C PRO A 332 2.12 -3.34 -17.05
N LEU A 333 2.89 -4.44 -16.97
CA LEU A 333 3.60 -4.99 -18.13
C LEU A 333 2.63 -5.48 -19.22
N SER A 334 1.44 -5.95 -18.82
CA SER A 334 0.41 -6.41 -19.74
C SER A 334 -0.45 -5.28 -20.34
N ALA A 335 -0.42 -4.08 -19.76
CA ALA A 335 -1.31 -2.99 -20.16
C ALA A 335 -1.15 -2.52 -21.62
N PRO A 336 0.07 -2.30 -22.14
CA PRO A 336 0.23 -1.87 -23.53
C PRO A 336 -0.29 -2.91 -24.53
N ALA A 337 0.04 -4.19 -24.30
CA ALA A 337 -0.39 -5.27 -25.18
C ALA A 337 -1.91 -5.42 -25.19
N LEU A 338 -2.56 -5.34 -24.02
CA LEU A 338 -4.01 -5.46 -23.92
C LEU A 338 -4.73 -4.35 -24.70
N TYR A 339 -4.29 -3.09 -24.54
CA TYR A 339 -4.96 -1.96 -25.20
C TYR A 339 -4.69 -1.88 -26.70
N VAL A 340 -3.52 -2.31 -27.17
CA VAL A 340 -3.25 -2.40 -28.62
C VAL A 340 -4.19 -3.40 -29.30
N HIS A 341 -4.54 -4.51 -28.63
CA HIS A 341 -5.39 -5.55 -29.22
C HIS A 341 -6.89 -5.36 -28.98
N LEU A 342 -7.30 -4.84 -27.81
CA LEU A 342 -8.71 -4.75 -27.41
C LEU A 342 -9.25 -3.31 -27.35
N GLY A 343 -8.38 -2.30 -27.45
CA GLY A 343 -8.75 -0.91 -27.16
C GLY A 343 -9.10 -0.67 -25.69
N TYR A 344 -9.38 0.59 -25.35
CA TYR A 344 -9.69 1.01 -23.99
C TYR A 344 -11.04 0.46 -23.49
N GLY A 345 -12.03 0.32 -24.36
CA GLY A 345 -13.36 -0.17 -24.01
C GLY A 345 -13.36 -1.65 -23.59
N LEU A 346 -13.04 -2.55 -24.53
CA LEU A 346 -13.01 -3.99 -24.25
C LEU A 346 -11.86 -4.38 -23.32
N GLY A 347 -10.72 -3.68 -23.36
CA GLY A 347 -9.62 -3.89 -22.43
C GLY A 347 -10.04 -3.70 -20.97
N ASN A 348 -10.64 -2.55 -20.64
CA ASN A 348 -11.13 -2.29 -19.28
C ASN A 348 -12.34 -3.16 -18.90
N THR A 349 -13.20 -3.51 -19.87
CA THR A 349 -14.32 -4.46 -19.65
C THR A 349 -13.80 -5.84 -19.24
N THR A 350 -12.76 -6.33 -19.90
CA THR A 350 -12.13 -7.62 -19.58
C THR A 350 -11.60 -7.62 -18.15
N ILE A 351 -10.90 -6.55 -17.76
CA ILE A 351 -10.36 -6.42 -16.39
C ILE A 351 -11.49 -6.30 -15.37
N ALA A 352 -12.56 -5.56 -15.67
CA ALA A 352 -13.73 -5.44 -14.81
C ALA A 352 -14.42 -6.79 -14.59
N LEU A 353 -14.55 -7.62 -15.64
CA LEU A 353 -15.13 -8.95 -15.54
C LEU A 353 -14.26 -9.91 -14.71
N VAL A 354 -12.93 -9.90 -14.93
CA VAL A 354 -12.01 -10.69 -14.10
C VAL A 354 -12.05 -10.21 -12.64
N PHE A 355 -12.14 -8.89 -12.42
CA PHE A 355 -12.29 -8.31 -11.10
C PHE A 355 -13.59 -8.79 -10.43
N LEU A 356 -14.72 -8.79 -11.12
CA LEU A 356 -16.00 -9.29 -10.60
C LEU A 356 -15.93 -10.78 -10.27
N ALA A 357 -15.33 -11.57 -11.17
CA ALA A 357 -15.18 -13.02 -11.01
C ALA A 357 -14.35 -13.38 -9.77
N LEU A 358 -13.35 -12.57 -9.40
CA LEU A 358 -12.53 -12.79 -8.20
C LEU A 358 -13.08 -12.07 -6.96
N GLY A 359 -13.61 -10.87 -7.16
CA GLY A 359 -14.00 -9.92 -6.12
C GLY A 359 -15.37 -10.17 -5.52
N ILE A 360 -16.33 -10.75 -6.26
CA ILE A 360 -17.62 -11.15 -5.68
C ILE A 360 -17.46 -12.41 -4.83
N PRO A 361 -16.81 -13.51 -5.27
CA PRO A 361 -16.72 -14.71 -4.45
C PRO A 361 -15.93 -14.53 -3.16
N ALA A 362 -14.89 -13.68 -3.16
CA ALA A 362 -14.00 -13.53 -2.00
C ALA A 362 -14.74 -13.10 -0.70
N PRO A 363 -15.55 -12.02 -0.68
CA PRO A 363 -16.38 -11.69 0.49
C PRO A 363 -17.36 -12.80 0.89
N PHE A 364 -18.00 -13.48 -0.06
CA PHE A 364 -18.94 -14.56 0.26
C PHE A 364 -18.21 -15.74 0.92
N VAL A 365 -17.04 -16.11 0.39
CA VAL A 365 -16.20 -17.17 0.96
C VAL A 365 -15.78 -16.83 2.39
N LEU A 366 -15.37 -15.58 2.64
CA LEU A 366 -14.99 -15.13 3.97
C LEU A 366 -16.19 -15.06 4.94
N TRP A 367 -17.38 -14.69 4.45
CA TRP A 367 -18.59 -14.59 5.27
C TRP A 367 -19.09 -15.96 5.75
N PHE A 368 -19.13 -16.95 4.85
CA PHE A 368 -19.66 -18.28 5.15
C PHE A 368 -18.59 -19.23 5.70
N TRP A 369 -17.40 -19.28 5.10
CA TRP A 369 -16.36 -20.24 5.47
C TRP A 369 -15.23 -19.64 6.31
N GLY A 370 -15.20 -18.33 6.57
CA GLY A 370 -14.12 -17.68 7.32
C GLY A 370 -13.88 -18.23 8.73
N ALA A 371 -14.88 -18.80 9.40
CA ALA A 371 -14.69 -19.48 10.68
C ALA A 371 -13.93 -20.82 10.53
N ARG A 372 -14.33 -21.64 9.54
CA ARG A 372 -13.69 -22.93 9.23
C ARG A 372 -12.26 -22.75 8.70
N LEU A 373 -12.06 -21.74 7.85
CA LEU A 373 -10.73 -21.41 7.31
C LEU A 373 -9.79 -20.89 8.41
N ARG A 374 -10.28 -20.15 9.42
CA ARG A 374 -9.49 -19.74 10.59
C ARG A 374 -9.11 -20.92 11.48
N ALA A 375 -10.05 -21.86 11.68
CA ALA A 375 -9.80 -23.05 12.49
C ALA A 375 -8.69 -23.92 11.91
N LYS A 376 -8.67 -24.10 10.57
CA LYS A 376 -7.58 -24.82 9.88
C LYS A 376 -6.22 -24.12 10.02
N GLY A 377 -6.22 -22.79 10.06
CA GLY A 377 -5.01 -21.97 10.20
C GLY A 377 -4.35 -22.05 11.58
N LYS A 378 -5.13 -22.13 12.66
CA LYS A 378 -4.61 -22.19 14.03
C LYS A 378 -3.84 -23.48 14.36
N ALA A 379 -4.02 -24.55 13.58
CA ALA A 379 -3.29 -25.80 13.77
C ALA A 379 -1.82 -25.74 13.29
N VAL A 380 -1.39 -24.64 12.63
CA VAL A 380 -0.12 -24.55 11.90
C VAL A 380 0.76 -23.37 12.36
N VAL A 381 0.29 -22.52 13.27
CA VAL A 381 1.10 -21.46 13.93
C VAL A 381 1.51 -21.98 15.30
#